data_AF-A0A3D0LAR1-F1
#
_entry.id   AF-A0A3D0LAR1-F1
#
_cell.length_a   1.000
_cell.length_b   1.000
_cell.length_c   1.000
_cell.angle_alpha   90.00
_cell.angle_beta   90.00
_cell.angle_gamma   90.00
#
_symmetry.space_group_name_H-M   'P 1'
#
loop_
_entity.id
_entity.type
_entity.pdbx_description
1 polymer ?
#
loop_
_entity_poly.entity_id
_entity_poly.type
_entity_poly.pdbx_seq_one_letter_code
_entity_poly.pdbx_strand_id
1 'polypeptide(L)' 'TGDGTGFLFDQLTPRAVYDTVGWAVWAYYNKKDHIRKMQEKGMNKKFGWDLAAESYLEVYKEALARGCGL' A
#
# COMPACT_ATOMS: atom_id res chain seq x y z
N THR A 1 -10.09 -4.02 14.02
CA THR A 1 -9.90 -2.63 13.55
C THR A 1 -10.03 -2.52 12.04
N GLY A 2 -9.49 -3.48 11.25
CA GLY A 2 -9.72 -3.49 9.79
C GLY A 2 -9.18 -2.24 9.10
N ASP A 3 -8.12 -1.65 9.66
CA ASP A 3 -7.65 -0.33 9.27
C ASP A 3 -6.56 -0.33 8.20
N GLY A 4 -5.97 -1.50 7.92
CA GLY A 4 -4.99 -1.68 6.85
C GLY A 4 -5.64 -1.75 5.46
N THR A 5 -4.79 -1.93 4.45
CA THR A 5 -5.18 -2.12 3.03
C THR A 5 -4.95 -3.57 2.56
N GLY A 6 -4.55 -4.47 3.46
CA GLY A 6 -4.24 -5.86 3.13
C GLY A 6 -3.69 -6.63 4.33
N PHE A 7 -3.06 -7.77 4.01
CA PHE A 7 -2.43 -8.68 4.96
C PHE A 7 -0.90 -8.61 4.76
N LEU A 8 -0.15 -8.60 5.87
CA LEU A 8 1.31 -8.57 5.85
C LEU A 8 1.86 -9.69 6.74
N PHE A 9 3.05 -10.15 6.42
CA PHE A 9 3.83 -11.09 7.22
C PHE A 9 5.28 -10.63 7.26
N ASP A 10 5.93 -10.75 8.41
CA ASP A 10 7.27 -10.20 8.61
C ASP A 10 8.39 -11.16 8.21
N GLN A 11 8.14 -12.46 8.36
CA GLN A 11 9.15 -13.50 8.12
C GLN A 11 8.97 -14.12 6.75
N LEU A 12 10.01 -14.11 5.91
CA LEU A 12 9.99 -14.78 4.60
C LEU A 12 10.16 -16.29 4.76
N THR A 13 9.22 -16.94 5.44
CA THR A 13 9.18 -18.38 5.66
C THR A 13 7.87 -18.95 5.13
N PRO A 14 7.84 -20.22 4.67
CA PRO A 14 6.61 -20.85 4.22
C PRO A 14 5.50 -20.85 5.28
N ARG A 15 5.88 -21.00 6.55
CA ARG A 15 4.95 -20.98 7.68
C ARG A 15 4.26 -19.64 7.87
N ALA A 16 5.00 -18.53 7.79
CA ALA A 16 4.43 -17.19 7.94
C ALA A 16 3.41 -16.88 6.83
N VAL A 17 3.67 -17.33 5.60
CA VAL A 17 2.72 -17.24 4.49
C VAL A 17 1.48 -18.08 4.78
N TYR A 18 1.65 -19.35 5.18
CA TYR A 18 0.54 -20.25 5.51
C TYR A 18 -0.37 -19.66 6.60
N ASP A 19 0.22 -19.22 7.71
CA ASP A 19 -0.52 -18.68 8.85
C ASP A 19 -1.29 -17.40 8.47
N THR A 20 -0.65 -16.52 7.68
CA THR A 20 -1.27 -15.25 7.23
C THR A 20 -2.41 -15.48 6.25
N VAL A 21 -2.26 -16.41 5.31
CA VAL A 21 -3.35 -16.79 4.39
C VAL A 21 -4.49 -17.44 5.16
N GLY A 22 -4.20 -18.32 6.13
CA GLY A 22 -5.22 -18.90 7.02
C GLY A 22 -6.03 -17.82 7.74
N TRP A 23 -5.37 -16.80 8.28
CA TRP A 23 -6.05 -15.66 8.89
C TRP A 23 -6.87 -14.85 7.88
N ALA A 24 -6.35 -14.62 6.67
CA ALA A 24 -7.07 -13.90 5.62
C ALA A 24 -8.37 -14.61 5.19
N VAL A 25 -8.32 -15.94 5.02
CA VAL A 25 -9.50 -16.77 4.71
C VAL A 25 -10.50 -16.72 5.87
N TRP A 26 -10.04 -16.87 7.11
CA TRP A 26 -10.92 -16.75 8.27
C TRP A 26 -11.60 -15.38 8.34
N ALA A 27 -10.86 -14.29 8.12
CA ALA A 27 -11.39 -12.93 8.12
C ALA A 27 -12.42 -12.70 7.00
N TYR A 28 -12.22 -13.30 5.82
CA TYR A 28 -13.16 -13.25 4.72
C TYR A 28 -14.55 -13.78 5.09
N TYR A 29 -14.61 -14.92 5.78
CA TYR A 29 -15.88 -15.52 6.20
C TYR A 29 -16.46 -14.89 7.47
N ASN A 30 -15.61 -14.47 8.42
CA ASN A 30 -16.04 -14.12 9.78
C ASN A 30 -16.02 -12.61 10.09
N LYS A 31 -15.41 -11.78 9.22
CA LYS A 31 -15.23 -10.33 9.44
C LYS A 31 -15.46 -9.53 8.15
N LYS A 32 -16.59 -9.78 7.47
CA LYS A 32 -16.96 -9.16 6.19
C LYS A 32 -16.87 -7.62 6.19
N ASP A 33 -17.33 -6.97 7.26
CA ASP A 33 -17.26 -5.50 7.37
C ASP A 33 -15.82 -4.98 7.37
N HIS A 34 -14.90 -5.70 8.02
CA HIS A 34 -13.48 -5.34 8.01
C HIS A 34 -12.87 -5.53 6.63
N ILE A 35 -13.25 -6.59 5.90
CA ILE A 35 -12.79 -6.83 4.54
C ILE A 35 -13.24 -5.72 3.60
N ARG A 36 -14.52 -5.34 3.66
CA ARG A 36 -15.06 -4.24 2.86
C ARG A 36 -14.32 -2.94 3.15
N LYS A 37 -14.15 -2.59 4.42
CA LYS A 37 -13.41 -1.38 4.83
C LYS A 37 -11.96 -1.39 4.33
N MET A 38 -11.28 -2.53 4.40
CA MET A 38 -9.92 -2.71 3.90
C MET A 38 -9.85 -2.54 2.37
N GLN A 39 -10.81 -3.11 1.63
CA GLN A 39 -10.92 -2.96 0.17
C GLN A 39 -11.15 -1.51 -0.22
N GLU A 40 -12.13 -0.83 0.38
CA GLU A 40 -12.42 0.58 0.14
C GLU A 40 -11.19 1.46 0.44
N LYS A 41 -10.46 1.19 1.53
CA LYS A 41 -9.21 1.88 1.83
C LYS A 41 -8.13 1.64 0.78
N GLY A 42 -8.00 0.41 0.28
CA GLY A 42 -7.06 0.05 -0.79
C GLY A 42 -7.39 0.78 -2.09
N MET A 43 -8.66 0.76 -2.49
CA MET A 43 -9.14 1.44 -3.72
C MET A 43 -8.99 2.96 -3.66
N ASN A 44 -9.04 3.56 -2.47
CA ASN A 44 -8.83 5.00 -2.27
C ASN A 44 -7.35 5.42 -2.30
N LYS A 45 -6.40 4.48 -2.38
CA LYS A 45 -4.99 4.82 -2.56
C LYS A 45 -4.75 5.28 -3.99
N LYS A 46 -3.95 6.33 -4.16
CA LYS A 46 -3.56 6.83 -5.47
C LYS A 46 -2.18 6.29 -5.84
N PHE A 47 -2.13 5.53 -6.93
CA PHE A 47 -0.90 4.99 -7.53
C PHE A 47 -0.82 5.35 -9.04
N GLY A 48 -1.47 6.45 -9.43
CA GLY A 48 -1.57 6.89 -10.81
C GLY A 48 -0.26 7.47 -11.36
N TRP A 49 -0.13 7.42 -12.68
CA TRP A 49 1.02 7.95 -13.41
C TRP A 49 1.13 9.48 -13.33
N ASP A 50 0.02 10.18 -13.13
CA ASP A 50 -0.07 11.61 -12.90
C ASP A 50 0.77 12.02 -11.68
N LEU A 51 0.55 11.35 -10.54
CA LEU A 51 1.31 11.61 -9.30
C LEU A 51 2.78 11.27 -9.44
N ALA A 52 3.10 10.17 -10.14
CA ALA A 52 4.48 9.76 -10.38
C ALA A 52 5.22 10.79 -11.25
N ALA A 53 4.58 11.28 -12.31
CA ALA A 53 5.14 12.28 -13.21
C ALA A 53 5.34 13.64 -12.50
N GLU A 54 4.36 14.08 -11.71
CA GLU A 54 4.48 15.29 -10.89
C GLU A 54 5.65 15.17 -9.91
N SER A 55 5.73 14.05 -9.17
CA SER A 55 6.82 13.80 -8.23
C SER A 55 8.19 13.80 -8.92
N TYR A 56 8.27 13.21 -10.12
CA TYR A 56 9.48 13.21 -10.93
C TYR A 56 9.88 14.62 -11.35
N LEU A 57 8.92 15.43 -11.82
CA LEU A 57 9.17 16.82 -12.20
C LEU A 57 9.70 17.65 -11.02
N GLU A 58 9.17 17.46 -9.82
CA GLU A 58 9.66 18.17 -8.62
C GLU A 58 11.12 17.82 -8.29
N VAL A 59 11.51 16.55 -8.43
CA VAL A 59 12.92 16.14 -8.26
C VAL A 59 13.84 16.86 -9.24
N TYR A 60 13.42 17.01 -10.51
CA TYR A 60 14.23 17.74 -11.51
C TYR A 60 14.29 19.25 -11.25
N LYS A 61 13.18 19.87 -10.85
CA LYS A 61 13.16 21.28 -10.45
C LYS A 61 14.12 21.53 -9.29
N GLU A 62 14.08 20.66 -8.27
CA GLU A 62 14.98 20.75 -7.13
C GLU A 62 16.45 20.58 -7.53
N ALA A 63 16.75 19.59 -8.38
CA ALA A 63 18.10 19.35 -8.87
C ALA A 63 18.65 20.56 -9.66
N LEU A 64 17.82 21.20 -10.49
CA LEU A 64 18.19 22.41 -11.22
C LEU A 64 18.41 23.61 -10.28
N ALA A 65 17.54 23.84 -9.31
CA ALA A 65 17.68 24.93 -8.34
C ALA A 65 18.99 24.80 -7.55
N ARG A 66 19.28 23.60 -7.04
CA ARG A 66 20.50 23.34 -6.26
C ARG A 66 21.78 23.28 -7.10
N GLY A 67 21.70 22.71 -8.31
CA GLY A 67 22.86 22.48 -9.17
C GLY A 67 23.27 23.68 -10.02
N CYS A 68 22.32 24.53 -10.41
CA CYS A 68 22.58 25.74 -11.21
C CYS A 68 22.47 27.05 -10.40
N GLY A 69 22.04 27.01 -9.13
CA GLY A 69 21.93 28.20 -8.29
C GLY A 69 20.84 29.19 -8.72
N LEU A 70 19.77 28.69 -9.34
CA LEU A 70 18.55 29.46 -9.65
C LEU A 70 17.51 29.32 -8.53
#